data_AF-A0A6P6UGH8-F1
#
_entry.id   AF-A0A6P6UGH8-F1
#
_cell.length_a   1.000
_cell.length_b   1.000
_cell.length_c   1.000
_cell.angle_alpha   90.00
_cell.angle_beta   90.00
_cell.angle_gamma   90.00
#
_symmetry.space_group_name_H-M   'P 1'
#
loop_
_entity.id
_entity.type
_entity.pdbx_description
1 polymer ?
#
loop_
_entity_poly.entity_id
_entity_poly.type
_entity_poly.pdbx_seq_one_letter_code
_entity_poly.pdbx_strand_id
1 'polypeptide(L)'
;MESSSCSILQPILGFSHCCNSRSTSTASPRLYYNHRFPETHLHNLPLFSHTSSNSRLFHAKRLQFMCNNASSSSTSSVDQNPPQKLAVLLEVEGVLMDVYRFGNRKAFNLAFRKLGLDCANWTEPIYSDLIRRSRGDEEKMLVIYFNRIGWPTSVPTNENAAFVKSVLREKKNALDELVMSKSFPLRPGVEDFIDDACKEGVPVVILTAYSKMGEKVTRSIIEKLGNDRMSTVKIIGNTDVEKSLYGQLVFGKGVSSSLDEQLAREVAKAASAEKQRIAKEVASMLKLSVDIDTSSSESLQHVVATLRAGAEYAEVPLYNCVLIAGGQFGAAGAERISMPCIVLRSSFTARAEFPSANAVMDGFGGADLTISRLLKRRWS
;
A
#
# COMPACT_ATOMS: atom_id res chain seq x y z
N MET A 1 58.89 -2.39 28.76
CA MET A 1 59.30 -3.44 27.81
C MET A 1 58.06 -4.21 27.43
N GLU A 2 57.50 -4.18 26.23
CA GLU A 2 57.75 -3.36 25.05
C GLU A 2 56.49 -3.51 24.19
N SER A 3 55.98 -2.38 23.72
CA SER A 3 54.90 -2.26 22.74
C SER A 3 55.42 -2.65 21.35
N SER A 4 54.61 -3.35 20.56
CA SER A 4 54.83 -3.46 19.12
C SER A 4 53.54 -3.23 18.34
N SER A 5 53.27 -1.96 18.09
CA SER A 5 52.53 -1.46 16.94
C SER A 5 53.28 -1.82 15.66
N CYS A 6 52.57 -2.20 14.59
CA CYS A 6 53.09 -2.02 13.23
C CYS A 6 51.96 -1.64 12.27
N SER A 7 51.94 -0.35 11.95
CA SER A 7 51.20 0.27 10.88
C SER A 7 51.94 0.06 9.56
N ILE A 8 51.25 -0.30 8.49
CA ILE A 8 51.72 -0.07 7.12
C ILE A 8 50.65 0.75 6.40
N LEU A 9 50.85 2.07 6.43
CA LEU A 9 50.34 3.00 5.43
C LEU A 9 51.51 3.34 4.51
N GLN A 10 51.35 3.13 3.22
CA GLN A 10 52.03 3.94 2.21
C GLN A 10 51.03 4.33 1.09
N PRO A 11 50.91 5.63 0.78
CA PRO A 11 50.14 6.19 -0.36
C PRO A 11 51.04 6.37 -1.60
N ILE A 12 50.58 7.14 -2.61
CA ILE A 12 51.29 7.64 -3.84
C ILE A 12 50.91 6.76 -5.07
N LEU A 13 50.28 7.16 -6.20
CA LEU A 13 50.13 8.37 -7.05
C LEU A 13 48.72 8.35 -7.71
N GLY A 14 48.02 9.43 -8.08
CA GLY A 14 48.50 10.73 -8.54
C GLY A 14 48.69 10.76 -10.06
N PHE A 15 47.62 10.66 -10.86
CA PHE A 15 47.66 11.04 -12.28
C PHE A 15 46.45 11.91 -12.64
N SER A 16 46.71 13.22 -12.72
CA SER A 16 45.99 14.15 -13.57
C SER A 16 46.63 14.15 -14.96
N HIS A 17 45.84 14.11 -16.02
CA HIS A 17 46.24 14.78 -17.26
C HIS A 17 45.04 15.39 -17.98
N CYS A 18 45.26 16.65 -18.36
CA CYS A 18 44.36 17.54 -19.06
C CYS A 18 43.95 17.07 -20.46
N CYS A 19 42.84 17.66 -20.88
CA CYS A 19 42.30 17.76 -22.22
C CYS A 19 43.37 18.04 -23.31
N ASN A 20 43.24 17.38 -24.47
CA ASN A 20 43.10 18.12 -25.72
C ASN A 20 42.39 17.30 -26.82
N SER A 21 41.60 18.03 -27.58
CA SER A 21 40.75 17.62 -28.70
C SER A 21 41.52 17.19 -29.95
N ARG A 22 41.00 16.20 -30.69
CA ARG A 22 40.65 16.37 -32.11
C ARG A 22 39.75 15.25 -32.65
N SER A 23 38.83 15.71 -33.48
CA SER A 23 37.79 15.08 -34.27
C SER A 23 38.27 14.02 -35.27
N THR A 24 37.48 12.96 -35.43
CA THR A 24 37.13 12.38 -36.75
C THR A 24 35.77 11.69 -36.68
N SER A 25 34.92 12.04 -37.65
CA SER A 25 33.57 11.54 -37.89
C SER A 25 33.56 10.12 -38.47
N THR A 26 32.57 9.32 -38.08
CA THR A 26 31.91 8.35 -38.97
C THR A 26 30.49 8.09 -38.47
N ALA A 27 29.50 8.47 -39.29
CA ALA A 27 28.08 8.17 -39.14
C ALA A 27 27.79 6.70 -39.48
N SER A 28 26.84 6.03 -38.82
CA SER A 28 25.52 5.57 -39.34
C SER A 28 25.03 4.41 -38.43
N PRO A 29 23.76 3.93 -38.51
CA PRO A 29 22.49 4.64 -38.48
C PRO A 29 21.54 4.10 -37.37
N ARG A 30 20.54 4.91 -37.02
CA ARG A 30 19.42 4.55 -36.14
C ARG A 30 18.45 3.62 -36.86
N LEU A 31 18.17 2.44 -36.29
CA LEU A 31 17.07 1.58 -36.70
C LEU A 31 15.84 1.86 -35.83
N TYR A 32 14.87 2.56 -36.42
CA TYR A 32 13.48 2.57 -35.97
C TYR A 32 12.78 1.36 -36.61
N TYR A 33 12.32 0.41 -35.80
CA TYR A 33 11.37 -0.60 -36.26
C TYR A 33 9.95 -0.19 -35.87
N ASN A 34 9.23 0.36 -36.85
CA ASN A 34 7.78 0.39 -36.89
C ASN A 34 7.30 -0.91 -37.53
N HIS A 35 6.52 -1.73 -36.83
CA HIS A 35 5.71 -2.76 -37.47
C HIS A 35 4.23 -2.52 -37.23
N ARG A 36 3.59 -2.08 -38.32
CA ARG A 36 2.16 -2.17 -38.63
C ARG A 36 1.62 -3.57 -38.36
N PHE A 37 0.47 -3.64 -37.70
CA PHE A 37 -0.44 -4.78 -37.79
C PHE A 37 -1.13 -4.79 -39.17
N PRO A 38 -1.38 -5.96 -39.80
CA PRO A 38 -2.09 -6.01 -41.07
C PRO A 38 -3.61 -5.87 -40.87
N GLU A 39 -4.21 -4.99 -41.67
CA GLU A 39 -5.63 -5.03 -42.01
C GLU A 39 -5.93 -6.26 -42.87
N THR A 40 -6.98 -7.01 -42.52
CA THR A 40 -7.68 -7.89 -43.45
C THR A 40 -9.17 -7.57 -43.38
N HIS A 41 -9.67 -6.94 -44.45
CA HIS A 41 -11.08 -6.74 -44.73
C HIS A 41 -11.64 -7.89 -45.57
N LEU A 42 -12.97 -8.05 -45.47
CA LEU A 42 -13.92 -8.75 -46.36
C LEU A 42 -14.19 -10.24 -46.01
N HIS A 43 -15.42 -10.77 -45.89
CA HIS A 43 -16.79 -10.32 -46.18
C HIS A 43 -17.82 -11.32 -45.54
N ASN A 44 -19.06 -10.86 -45.35
CA ASN A 44 -20.36 -11.60 -45.33
C ASN A 44 -20.92 -12.28 -44.05
N LEU A 45 -21.87 -11.55 -43.42
CA LEU A 45 -23.23 -11.90 -42.94
C LEU A 45 -23.73 -13.38 -43.06
N PRO A 46 -24.61 -13.88 -42.15
CA PRO A 46 -25.91 -13.25 -41.88
C PRO A 46 -26.41 -13.14 -40.43
N LEU A 47 -27.28 -12.13 -40.32
CA LEU A 47 -28.24 -11.81 -39.27
C LEU A 47 -29.24 -12.97 -39.10
N PHE A 48 -29.35 -13.53 -37.89
CA PHE A 48 -30.50 -14.36 -37.50
C PHE A 48 -31.28 -13.65 -36.40
N SER A 49 -32.40 -13.08 -36.83
CA SER A 49 -33.52 -12.66 -35.99
C SER A 49 -34.33 -13.88 -35.57
N HIS A 50 -34.43 -14.12 -34.26
CA HIS A 50 -35.48 -14.98 -33.70
C HIS A 50 -36.36 -14.17 -32.76
N THR A 51 -37.56 -13.89 -33.26
CA THR A 51 -38.75 -13.62 -32.49
C THR A 51 -39.21 -14.91 -31.83
N SER A 52 -39.38 -14.92 -30.51
CA SER A 52 -40.45 -15.70 -29.89
C SER A 52 -40.84 -15.12 -28.54
N SER A 53 -42.11 -14.73 -28.51
CA SER A 53 -42.92 -14.40 -27.35
C SER A 53 -42.86 -15.49 -26.27
N ASN A 54 -42.72 -15.08 -25.02
CA ASN A 54 -43.53 -15.65 -23.94
C ASN A 54 -43.65 -14.66 -22.79
N SER A 55 -44.85 -14.12 -22.66
CA SER A 55 -45.36 -13.35 -21.54
C SER A 55 -45.54 -14.27 -20.33
N ARG A 56 -44.95 -13.91 -19.18
CA ARG A 56 -45.56 -14.19 -17.86
C ARG A 56 -45.32 -13.02 -16.92
N LEU A 57 -46.45 -12.49 -16.47
CA LEU A 57 -46.58 -11.40 -15.51
C LEU A 57 -45.96 -11.79 -14.16
N PHE A 58 -45.12 -10.91 -13.62
CA PHE A 58 -44.99 -10.77 -12.17
C PHE A 58 -45.13 -9.30 -11.79
N HIS A 59 -46.17 -9.04 -11.00
CA HIS A 59 -46.49 -7.79 -10.35
C HIS A 59 -45.33 -7.36 -9.44
N ALA A 60 -44.60 -6.31 -9.84
CA ALA A 60 -43.75 -5.56 -8.93
C ALA A 60 -44.41 -4.19 -8.69
N LYS A 61 -44.80 -3.95 -7.44
CA LYS A 61 -45.35 -2.68 -6.95
C LYS A 61 -44.37 -1.54 -7.26
N ARG A 62 -44.78 -0.66 -8.18
CA ARG A 62 -44.11 0.59 -8.51
C ARG A 62 -44.32 1.57 -7.36
N LEU A 63 -43.30 1.78 -6.51
CA LEU A 63 -43.24 2.95 -5.64
C LEU A 63 -43.06 4.19 -6.52
N GLN A 64 -44.12 4.95 -6.68
CA GLN A 64 -44.08 6.29 -7.25
C GLN A 64 -43.46 7.23 -6.21
N PHE A 65 -42.20 7.63 -6.42
CA PHE A 65 -41.70 8.87 -5.83
C PHE A 65 -42.30 10.03 -6.63
N MET A 66 -43.20 10.79 -6.00
CA MET A 66 -43.72 12.04 -6.54
C MET A 66 -42.58 13.07 -6.55
N CYS A 67 -42.08 13.42 -7.73
CA CYS A 67 -41.32 14.65 -7.93
C CYS A 67 -42.31 15.81 -7.95
N ASN A 68 -42.37 16.57 -6.84
CA ASN A 68 -43.04 17.86 -6.84
C ASN A 68 -42.10 18.91 -7.45
N ASN A 69 -42.48 19.40 -8.63
CA ASN A 69 -41.99 20.65 -9.18
C ASN A 69 -42.44 21.81 -8.28
N ALA A 70 -41.50 22.58 -7.78
CA ALA A 70 -41.76 23.90 -7.20
C ALA A 70 -40.97 24.95 -7.99
N SER A 71 -41.71 25.92 -8.48
CA SER A 71 -41.28 27.01 -9.36
C SER A 71 -40.27 27.94 -8.71
N SER A 72 -39.45 28.52 -9.59
CA SER A 72 -38.47 29.57 -9.34
C SER A 72 -39.06 30.81 -8.67
N SER A 73 -38.39 31.29 -7.62
CA SER A 73 -38.40 32.70 -7.24
C SER A 73 -36.98 33.12 -6.86
N SER A 74 -36.49 34.10 -7.60
CA SER A 74 -35.15 34.69 -7.51
C SER A 74 -35.07 35.63 -6.32
N THR A 75 -34.26 35.28 -5.32
CA THR A 75 -33.71 36.22 -4.33
C THR A 75 -32.27 35.81 -4.03
N SER A 76 -31.39 36.81 -3.95
CA SER A 76 -29.92 36.68 -3.84
C SER A 76 -29.50 35.88 -2.60
N SER A 77 -29.09 34.63 -2.80
CA SER A 77 -28.54 33.79 -1.73
C SER A 77 -27.03 34.01 -1.62
N VAL A 78 -26.62 34.62 -0.50
CA VAL A 78 -25.28 34.39 0.06
C VAL A 78 -25.16 32.87 0.24
N ASP A 79 -24.16 32.28 -0.40
CA ASP A 79 -23.88 30.84 -0.41
C ASP A 79 -23.45 30.37 0.99
N GLN A 80 -24.39 30.28 1.91
CA GLN A 80 -24.21 29.71 3.25
C GLN A 80 -24.65 28.24 3.22
N ASN A 81 -23.95 27.43 2.42
CA ASN A 81 -23.92 26.01 2.69
C ASN A 81 -23.20 25.83 4.03
N PRO A 82 -23.77 25.12 5.02
CA PRO A 82 -23.04 24.79 6.24
C PRO A 82 -21.72 24.11 5.84
N PRO A 83 -20.60 24.39 6.51
CA PRO A 83 -19.31 23.81 6.15
C PRO A 83 -19.48 22.28 6.06
N GLN A 84 -19.23 21.73 4.88
CA GLN A 84 -19.33 20.29 4.66
C GLN A 84 -18.39 19.60 5.66
N LYS A 85 -18.97 18.84 6.59
CA LYS A 85 -18.24 18.12 7.63
C LYS A 85 -17.34 17.10 6.93
N LEU A 86 -16.03 17.38 6.91
CA LEU A 86 -14.98 16.51 6.37
C LEU A 86 -14.54 15.51 7.45
N ALA A 87 -14.14 14.30 7.06
CA ALA A 87 -13.42 13.38 7.93
C ALA A 87 -12.13 12.88 7.26
N VAL A 88 -11.14 12.54 8.08
CA VAL A 88 -9.85 12.03 7.61
C VAL A 88 -9.68 10.58 8.06
N LEU A 89 -9.42 9.71 7.09
CA LEU A 89 -9.11 8.30 7.32
C LEU A 89 -7.61 8.09 7.09
N LEU A 90 -6.89 7.63 8.11
CA LEU A 90 -5.44 7.44 8.09
C LEU A 90 -5.10 5.95 8.03
N GLU A 91 -4.31 5.54 7.03
CA GLU A 91 -3.65 4.24 7.08
C GLU A 91 -2.53 4.21 8.13
N VAL A 92 -2.13 3.01 8.55
CA VAL A 92 -0.98 2.83 9.44
C VAL A 92 0.33 2.79 8.66
N GLU A 93 0.45 1.86 7.71
CA GLU A 93 1.71 1.56 7.02
C GLU A 93 2.00 2.61 5.93
N GLY A 94 3.13 3.31 6.06
CA GLY A 94 3.53 4.37 5.13
C GLY A 94 2.90 5.74 5.41
N VAL A 95 1.88 5.82 6.27
CA VAL A 95 1.18 7.05 6.65
C VAL A 95 1.45 7.39 8.10
N LEU A 96 0.82 6.70 9.06
CA LEU A 96 1.08 6.93 10.48
C LEU A 96 2.53 6.57 10.86
N MET A 97 3.07 5.51 10.25
CA MET A 97 4.41 5.00 10.50
C MET A 97 5.14 4.68 9.20
N ASP A 98 6.33 5.24 8.99
CA ASP A 98 7.20 4.85 7.88
C ASP A 98 8.09 3.66 8.28
N VAL A 99 7.46 2.48 8.33
CA VAL A 99 8.11 1.22 8.72
C VAL A 99 9.32 0.91 7.86
N TYR A 100 9.27 1.29 6.58
CA TYR A 100 10.33 1.07 5.62
C TYR A 100 11.54 1.96 5.87
N ARG A 101 11.32 3.23 6.22
CA ARG A 101 12.40 4.18 6.55
C ARG A 101 13.10 3.83 7.85
N PHE A 102 12.33 3.57 8.91
CA PHE A 102 12.87 3.48 10.27
C PHE A 102 13.10 2.04 10.75
N GLY A 103 12.47 1.06 10.11
CA GLY A 103 12.46 -0.34 10.54
C GLY A 103 13.33 -1.27 9.70
N ASN A 104 13.29 -1.19 8.36
CA ASN A 104 13.87 -2.24 7.52
C ASN A 104 15.35 -2.53 7.79
N ARG A 105 16.21 -1.51 7.79
CA ARG A 105 17.64 -1.69 8.05
C ARG A 105 17.90 -2.29 9.43
N LYS A 106 17.19 -1.81 10.46
CA LYS A 106 17.28 -2.34 11.82
C LYS A 106 16.80 -3.78 11.90
N ALA A 107 15.75 -4.13 11.15
CA ALA A 107 15.20 -5.48 11.08
C ALA A 107 16.17 -6.46 10.42
N PHE A 108 16.86 -6.06 9.34
CA PHE A 108 17.94 -6.87 8.76
C PHE A 108 19.05 -7.14 9.78
N ASN A 109 19.55 -6.10 10.46
CA ASN A 109 20.61 -6.25 11.44
C ASN A 109 20.18 -7.12 12.64
N LEU A 110 18.91 -7.01 13.07
CA LEU A 110 18.37 -7.87 14.11
C LEU A 110 18.23 -9.33 13.62
N ALA A 111 17.79 -9.56 12.39
CA ALA A 111 17.70 -10.90 11.80
C ALA A 111 19.07 -11.55 11.64
N PHE A 112 20.08 -10.79 11.20
CA PHE A 112 21.46 -11.28 11.12
C PHE A 112 21.95 -11.78 12.48
N ARG A 113 21.76 -11.00 13.56
CA ARG A 113 22.11 -11.42 14.91
C ARG A 113 21.35 -12.68 15.36
N LYS A 114 20.04 -12.78 15.09
CA LYS A 114 19.25 -13.97 15.44
C LYS A 114 19.72 -15.23 14.72
N LEU A 115 20.29 -15.09 13.53
CA LEU A 115 20.86 -16.17 12.73
C LEU A 115 22.35 -16.43 13.01
N GLY A 116 22.95 -15.76 14.01
CA GLY A 116 24.37 -15.91 14.35
C GLY A 116 25.33 -15.29 13.31
N LEU A 117 24.86 -14.35 12.50
CA LEU A 117 25.64 -13.66 11.48
C LEU A 117 26.24 -12.37 12.04
N ASP A 118 27.03 -12.47 13.12
CA ASP A 118 27.51 -11.31 13.89
C ASP A 118 28.39 -10.35 13.07
N CYS A 119 29.05 -10.86 12.03
CA CYS A 119 29.83 -10.05 11.09
C CYS A 119 28.96 -9.28 10.09
N ALA A 120 27.66 -9.60 9.97
CA ALA A 120 26.75 -8.92 9.07
C ALA A 120 26.02 -7.78 9.81
N ASN A 121 26.42 -6.55 9.50
CA ASN A 121 25.78 -5.35 10.03
C ASN A 121 25.69 -4.26 8.95
N TRP A 122 24.49 -3.97 8.49
CA TRP A 122 24.24 -2.93 7.50
C TRP A 122 24.13 -1.56 8.18
N THR A 123 25.20 -0.79 8.04
CA THR A 123 25.20 0.65 8.33
C THR A 123 24.38 1.41 7.28
N GLU A 124 24.04 2.66 7.56
CA GLU A 124 23.24 3.50 6.64
C GLU A 124 23.85 3.58 5.22
N PRO A 125 25.18 3.80 5.05
CA PRO A 125 25.78 3.84 3.71
C PRO A 125 25.73 2.50 2.99
N ILE A 126 25.96 1.38 3.70
CA ILE A 126 25.89 0.03 3.11
C ILE A 126 24.47 -0.26 2.63
N TYR A 127 23.48 -0.02 3.49
CA TYR A 127 22.08 -0.25 3.16
C TYR A 127 21.61 0.60 1.97
N SER A 128 22.02 1.88 1.94
CA SER A 128 21.71 2.79 0.84
C SER A 128 22.34 2.37 -0.49
N ASP A 129 23.59 1.88 -0.49
CA ASP A 129 24.23 1.31 -1.68
C ASP A 129 23.50 0.05 -2.17
N LEU A 130 23.15 -0.84 -1.23
CA LEU A 130 22.43 -2.06 -1.54
C LEU A 130 21.05 -1.77 -2.15
N ILE A 131 20.26 -0.87 -1.57
CA ILE A 131 18.96 -0.45 -2.13
C ILE A 131 19.14 0.07 -3.56
N ARG A 132 20.13 0.95 -3.77
CA ARG A 132 20.37 1.56 -5.08
C ARG A 132 20.70 0.51 -6.13
N ARG A 133 21.57 -0.44 -5.80
CA ARG A 133 22.05 -1.49 -6.72
C ARG A 133 21.01 -2.58 -6.97
N SER A 134 20.22 -2.94 -5.96
CA SER A 134 19.15 -3.92 -6.08
C SER A 134 17.85 -3.35 -6.65
N ARG A 135 17.76 -2.01 -6.75
CA ARG A 135 16.50 -1.29 -7.03
C ARG A 135 15.42 -1.59 -5.99
N GLY A 136 15.81 -1.78 -4.74
CA GLY A 136 14.92 -2.07 -3.61
C GLY A 136 14.50 -3.54 -3.46
N ASP A 137 14.98 -4.43 -4.31
CA ASP A 137 14.73 -5.87 -4.22
C ASP A 137 15.55 -6.48 -3.06
N GLU A 138 14.86 -6.86 -1.98
CA GLU A 138 15.48 -7.34 -0.74
C GLU A 138 16.26 -8.66 -0.92
N GLU A 139 15.81 -9.57 -1.80
CA GLU A 139 16.54 -10.81 -2.12
C GLU A 139 17.86 -10.48 -2.83
N LYS A 140 17.80 -9.61 -3.84
CA LYS A 140 19.00 -9.15 -4.56
C LYS A 140 19.96 -8.41 -3.64
N MET A 141 19.49 -7.64 -2.65
CA MET A 141 20.36 -7.00 -1.66
C MET A 141 21.21 -8.02 -0.90
N LEU A 142 20.58 -9.09 -0.42
CA LEU A 142 21.27 -10.17 0.30
C LEU A 142 22.28 -10.88 -0.60
N VAL A 143 21.90 -11.22 -1.83
CA VAL A 143 22.79 -11.88 -2.80
C VAL A 143 23.99 -10.98 -3.14
N ILE A 144 23.78 -9.69 -3.43
CA ILE A 144 24.86 -8.73 -3.71
C ILE A 144 25.80 -8.60 -2.52
N TYR A 145 25.25 -8.55 -1.31
CA TYR A 145 26.03 -8.43 -0.08
C TYR A 145 26.92 -9.66 0.15
N PHE A 146 26.33 -10.87 0.20
CA PHE A 146 27.07 -12.10 0.50
C PHE A 146 28.01 -12.52 -0.65
N ASN A 147 27.72 -12.19 -1.90
CA ASN A 147 28.70 -12.37 -2.99
C ASN A 147 29.94 -11.48 -2.83
N ARG A 148 29.83 -10.33 -2.14
CA ARG A 148 30.95 -9.41 -1.94
C ARG A 148 31.75 -9.74 -0.69
N ILE A 149 31.07 -10.08 0.41
CA ILE A 149 31.72 -10.31 1.72
C ILE A 149 32.00 -11.79 2.02
N GLY A 150 31.45 -12.70 1.22
CA GLY A 150 31.47 -14.15 1.44
C GLY A 150 30.16 -14.67 2.03
N TRP A 151 29.72 -15.83 1.55
CA TRP A 151 28.59 -16.56 2.14
C TRP A 151 29.01 -17.23 3.46
N PRO A 152 28.10 -17.42 4.42
CA PRO A 152 28.41 -18.14 5.65
C PRO A 152 28.89 -19.56 5.36
N THR A 153 29.98 -19.99 5.99
CA THR A 153 30.60 -21.32 5.74
C THR A 153 29.68 -22.50 6.07
N SER A 154 28.69 -22.28 6.93
CA SER A 154 27.66 -23.26 7.28
C SER A 154 26.60 -23.47 6.19
N VAL A 155 26.58 -22.64 5.14
CA VAL A 155 25.58 -22.70 4.06
C VAL A 155 26.23 -23.24 2.79
N PRO A 156 25.86 -24.45 2.34
CA PRO A 156 26.28 -24.98 1.04
C PRO A 156 25.81 -24.09 -0.12
N THR A 157 26.61 -23.98 -1.19
CA THR A 157 26.33 -23.09 -2.33
C THR A 157 24.96 -23.34 -2.99
N ASN A 158 24.51 -24.60 -3.04
CA ASN A 158 23.20 -24.98 -3.57
C ASN A 158 22.02 -24.55 -2.68
N GLU A 159 22.28 -24.16 -1.43
CA GLU A 159 21.28 -23.74 -0.45
C GLU A 159 21.19 -22.21 -0.26
N ASN A 160 21.99 -21.44 -1.00
CA ASN A 160 22.00 -19.98 -0.94
C ASN A 160 20.59 -19.36 -1.06
N ALA A 161 19.75 -19.89 -1.94
CA ALA A 161 18.37 -19.42 -2.10
C ALA A 161 17.49 -19.72 -0.88
N ALA A 162 17.65 -20.89 -0.25
CA ALA A 162 16.91 -21.24 0.97
C ALA A 162 17.36 -20.38 2.16
N PHE A 163 18.66 -20.09 2.25
CA PHE A 163 19.23 -19.19 3.25
C PHE A 163 18.72 -17.75 3.08
N VAL A 164 18.69 -17.20 1.86
CA VAL A 164 18.11 -15.87 1.62
C VAL A 164 16.66 -15.80 2.10
N LYS A 165 15.86 -16.84 1.82
CA LYS A 165 14.47 -16.93 2.31
C LYS A 165 14.39 -16.99 3.84
N SER A 166 15.30 -17.70 4.51
CA SER A 166 15.33 -17.76 5.97
C SER A 166 15.67 -16.40 6.59
N VAL A 167 16.63 -15.67 6.01
CA VAL A 167 16.96 -14.30 6.42
C VAL A 167 15.77 -13.36 6.25
N LEU A 168 15.07 -13.41 5.12
CA LEU A 168 13.90 -12.55 4.88
C LEU A 168 12.74 -12.86 5.81
N ARG A 169 12.48 -14.14 6.08
CA ARG A 169 11.49 -14.56 7.08
C ARG A 169 11.85 -13.99 8.44
N GLU A 170 13.10 -14.08 8.85
CA GLU A 170 13.52 -13.61 10.16
C GLU A 170 13.62 -12.09 10.26
N LYS A 171 13.92 -11.42 9.15
CA LYS A 171 13.79 -9.97 9.00
C LYS A 171 12.34 -9.52 9.14
N LYS A 172 11.37 -10.25 8.60
CA LYS A 172 9.94 -9.93 8.78
C LYS A 172 9.55 -10.03 10.26
N ASN A 173 9.92 -11.11 10.95
CA ASN A 173 9.66 -11.28 12.38
C ASN A 173 10.33 -10.16 13.22
N ALA A 174 11.58 -9.84 12.91
CA ALA A 174 12.31 -8.74 13.54
C ALA A 174 11.66 -7.38 13.31
N LEU A 175 11.11 -7.13 12.10
CA LEU A 175 10.42 -5.90 11.79
C LEU A 175 9.12 -5.76 12.60
N ASP A 176 8.34 -6.84 12.69
CA ASP A 176 7.14 -6.87 13.52
C ASP A 176 7.48 -6.55 14.98
N GLU A 177 8.50 -7.19 15.56
CA GLU A 177 8.98 -6.89 16.93
C GLU A 177 9.38 -5.42 17.11
N LEU A 178 10.11 -4.86 16.15
CA LEU A 178 10.55 -3.46 16.21
C LEU A 178 9.39 -2.48 16.20
N VAL A 179 8.38 -2.69 15.36
CA VAL A 179 7.22 -1.78 15.26
C VAL A 179 6.30 -1.92 16.48
N MET A 180 6.21 -3.11 17.07
CA MET A 180 5.50 -3.31 18.34
C MET A 180 6.24 -2.67 19.52
N SER A 181 7.52 -2.33 19.37
CA SER A 181 8.28 -1.67 20.43
C SER A 181 7.76 -0.25 20.70
N LYS A 182 7.86 0.18 21.96
CA LYS A 182 7.54 1.56 22.37
C LYS A 182 8.38 2.61 21.65
N SER A 183 9.61 2.24 21.29
CA SER A 183 10.60 3.15 20.69
C SER A 183 10.41 3.44 19.19
N PHE A 184 9.51 2.74 18.50
CA PHE A 184 9.33 2.96 17.07
C PHE A 184 8.62 4.31 16.81
N PRO A 185 9.20 5.24 16.04
CA PRO A 185 8.62 6.57 15.93
C PRO A 185 7.35 6.58 15.06
N LEU A 186 6.41 7.47 15.39
CA LEU A 186 5.41 7.93 14.46
C LEU A 186 6.07 8.75 13.35
N ARG A 187 5.40 8.90 12.20
CA ARG A 187 5.89 9.77 11.12
C ARG A 187 5.92 11.22 11.63
N PRO A 188 7.03 11.97 11.41
CA PRO A 188 7.10 13.37 11.81
C PRO A 188 5.91 14.19 11.28
N GLY A 189 5.33 15.02 12.15
CA GLY A 189 4.20 15.90 11.84
C GLY A 189 2.82 15.25 11.91
N VAL A 190 2.71 13.92 12.10
CA VAL A 190 1.38 13.27 12.20
C VAL A 190 0.63 13.65 13.46
N GLU A 191 1.34 13.86 14.57
CA GLU A 191 0.76 14.30 15.83
C GLU A 191 0.17 15.72 15.70
N ASP A 192 0.95 16.66 15.15
CA ASP A 192 0.50 18.02 14.88
C ASP A 192 -0.70 18.03 13.91
N PHE A 193 -0.68 17.15 12.90
CA PHE A 193 -1.78 16.99 11.96
C PHE A 193 -3.07 16.51 12.64
N ILE A 194 -2.98 15.56 13.58
CA ILE A 194 -4.13 15.10 14.38
C ILE A 194 -4.62 16.21 15.30
N ASP A 195 -3.72 16.95 15.94
CA ASP A 195 -4.07 18.06 16.82
C ASP A 195 -4.80 19.17 16.07
N ASP A 196 -4.32 19.51 14.87
CA ASP A 196 -4.96 20.50 14.01
C ASP A 196 -6.32 20.00 13.50
N ALA A 197 -6.47 18.70 13.24
CA ALA A 197 -7.77 18.12 12.86
C ALA A 197 -8.78 18.28 14.00
N CYS A 198 -8.33 18.00 15.24
CA CYS A 198 -9.15 18.17 16.42
C CYS A 198 -9.57 19.64 16.64
N LYS A 199 -8.64 20.60 16.47
CA LYS A 199 -8.95 22.04 16.60
C LYS A 199 -10.01 22.51 15.61
N GLU A 200 -9.97 21.98 14.39
CA GLU A 200 -10.92 22.30 13.31
C GLU A 200 -12.20 21.43 13.36
N GLY A 201 -12.35 20.55 14.36
CA GLY A 201 -13.51 19.67 14.50
C GLY A 201 -13.63 18.59 13.42
N VAL A 202 -12.53 18.23 12.77
CA VAL A 202 -12.44 17.19 11.73
C VAL A 202 -12.20 15.82 12.39
N PRO A 203 -13.14 14.86 12.28
CA PRO A 203 -12.94 13.53 12.82
C PRO A 203 -11.77 12.81 12.15
N VAL A 204 -10.93 12.15 12.95
CA VAL A 204 -9.82 11.33 12.47
C VAL A 204 -10.06 9.87 12.83
N VAL A 205 -9.93 9.01 11.82
CA VAL A 205 -10.10 7.57 11.95
C VAL A 205 -8.84 6.84 11.47
N ILE A 206 -8.24 6.00 12.31
CA ILE A 206 -7.07 5.18 11.95
C ILE A 206 -7.55 3.78 11.54
N LEU A 207 -7.10 3.33 10.36
CA LEU A 207 -7.50 2.06 9.77
C LEU A 207 -6.42 0.99 9.98
N THR A 208 -6.72 -0.01 10.81
CA THR A 208 -5.80 -1.14 11.08
C THR A 208 -6.25 -2.46 10.44
N ALA A 209 -7.52 -2.57 10.06
CA ALA A 209 -8.14 -3.83 9.61
C ALA A 209 -7.45 -4.49 8.39
N TYR A 210 -7.07 -3.73 7.36
CA TYR A 210 -6.35 -4.27 6.19
C TYR A 210 -4.84 -4.02 6.20
N SER A 211 -4.29 -3.49 7.31
CA SER A 211 -2.84 -3.35 7.44
C SER A 211 -2.18 -4.73 7.47
N LYS A 212 -1.02 -4.88 6.83
CA LYS A 212 -0.21 -6.12 6.92
C LYS A 212 0.20 -6.46 8.35
N MET A 213 0.27 -5.44 9.21
CA MET A 213 0.60 -5.57 10.62
C MET A 213 -0.60 -6.02 11.46
N GLY A 214 -1.81 -5.91 10.91
CA GLY A 214 -3.07 -6.23 11.55
C GLY A 214 -3.30 -5.44 12.85
N GLU A 215 -4.16 -5.98 13.71
CA GLU A 215 -4.53 -5.36 15.00
C GLU A 215 -3.41 -5.39 16.05
N LYS A 216 -2.29 -6.09 15.79
CA LYS A 216 -1.17 -6.18 16.72
C LYS A 216 -0.59 -4.79 17.02
N VAL A 217 -0.58 -3.91 16.02
CA VAL A 217 0.00 -2.56 16.10
C VAL A 217 -0.88 -1.59 16.89
N THR A 218 -2.17 -1.91 17.11
CA THR A 218 -3.13 -1.02 17.78
C THR A 218 -2.64 -0.58 19.16
N ARG A 219 -2.13 -1.49 19.98
CA ARG A 219 -1.58 -1.14 21.31
C ARG A 219 -0.41 -0.16 21.20
N SER A 220 0.48 -0.40 20.25
CA SER A 220 1.66 0.44 19.99
C SER A 220 1.25 1.85 19.56
N ILE A 221 0.19 1.98 18.75
CA ILE A 221 -0.37 3.27 18.32
C ILE A 221 -0.99 4.02 19.49
N ILE A 222 -1.82 3.36 20.31
CA ILE A 222 -2.47 3.95 21.49
C ILE A 222 -1.43 4.53 22.44
N GLU A 223 -0.38 3.77 22.75
CA GLU A 223 0.70 4.24 23.62
C GLU A 223 1.47 5.44 23.05
N LYS A 224 1.61 5.54 21.72
CA LYS A 224 2.35 6.61 21.05
C LYS A 224 1.56 7.90 20.90
N LEU A 225 0.28 7.80 20.57
CA LEU A 225 -0.60 8.97 20.46
C LEU A 225 -0.93 9.57 21.82
N GLY A 226 -0.91 8.74 22.87
CA GLY A 226 -1.26 9.14 24.23
C GLY A 226 -2.76 9.25 24.44
N ASN A 227 -3.19 9.24 25.70
CA ASN A 227 -4.61 9.23 26.06
C ASN A 227 -5.37 10.46 25.54
N ASP A 228 -4.71 11.62 25.48
CA ASP A 228 -5.33 12.88 25.06
C ASP A 228 -5.82 12.80 23.61
N ARG A 229 -4.97 12.37 22.67
CA ARG A 229 -5.36 12.19 21.26
C ARG A 229 -6.25 10.97 21.04
N MET A 230 -6.13 9.95 21.89
CA MET A 230 -7.02 8.79 21.81
C MET A 230 -8.47 9.12 22.20
N SER A 231 -8.73 10.24 22.87
CA SER A 231 -10.10 10.72 23.10
C SER A 231 -10.76 11.30 21.84
N THR A 232 -9.96 11.68 20.83
CA THR A 232 -10.42 12.36 19.61
C THR A 232 -10.32 11.48 18.37
N VAL A 233 -9.42 10.49 18.37
CA VAL A 233 -9.19 9.56 17.27
C VAL A 233 -9.90 8.23 17.50
N LYS A 234 -10.58 7.70 16.46
CA LYS A 234 -11.14 6.34 16.46
C LYS A 234 -10.19 5.39 15.74
N ILE A 235 -9.90 4.22 16.31
CA ILE A 235 -9.14 3.15 15.63
C ILE A 235 -10.09 2.04 15.22
N ILE A 236 -10.05 1.63 13.95
CA ILE A 236 -10.90 0.57 13.40
C ILE A 236 -10.05 -0.66 13.10
N GLY A 237 -10.37 -1.76 13.78
CA GLY A 237 -9.84 -3.10 13.54
C GLY A 237 -10.76 -3.97 12.69
N ASN A 238 -10.37 -5.22 12.47
CA ASN A 238 -11.18 -6.19 11.73
C ASN A 238 -12.54 -6.41 12.41
N THR A 239 -12.57 -6.47 13.74
CA THR A 239 -13.83 -6.66 14.47
C THR A 239 -14.82 -5.51 14.27
N ASP A 240 -14.31 -4.28 14.12
CA ASP A 240 -15.14 -3.10 13.87
C ASP A 240 -15.67 -3.09 12.44
N VAL A 241 -14.82 -3.47 11.48
CA VAL A 241 -15.22 -3.63 10.09
C VAL A 241 -16.30 -4.70 9.96
N GLU A 242 -16.15 -5.87 10.59
CA GLU A 242 -17.16 -6.93 10.57
C GLU A 242 -18.50 -6.49 11.18
N LYS A 243 -18.48 -5.58 12.16
CA LYS A 243 -19.69 -5.05 12.82
C LYS A 243 -20.32 -3.88 12.07
N SER A 244 -19.59 -3.20 11.18
CA SER A 244 -20.12 -2.10 10.37
C SER A 244 -21.28 -2.56 9.48
N LEU A 245 -22.17 -1.64 9.08
CA LEU A 245 -23.32 -1.94 8.22
C LEU A 245 -22.90 -2.65 6.94
N TYR A 246 -21.86 -2.13 6.28
CA TYR A 246 -21.38 -2.72 5.03
C TYR A 246 -20.60 -4.02 5.26
N GLY A 247 -19.83 -4.12 6.34
CA GLY A 247 -19.12 -5.36 6.68
C GLY A 247 -20.07 -6.50 7.01
N GLN A 248 -21.18 -6.25 7.70
CA GLN A 248 -22.20 -7.27 7.95
C GLN A 248 -22.82 -7.80 6.65
N LEU A 249 -23.04 -6.93 5.66
CA LEU A 249 -23.56 -7.30 4.34
C LEU A 249 -22.55 -8.12 3.54
N VAL A 250 -21.28 -7.74 3.59
CA VAL A 250 -20.21 -8.37 2.79
C VAL A 250 -19.71 -9.67 3.41
N PHE A 251 -19.54 -9.71 4.72
CA PHE A 251 -19.01 -10.88 5.43
C PHE A 251 -20.11 -11.80 5.98
N GLY A 252 -21.39 -11.42 5.85
CA GLY A 252 -22.54 -12.26 6.16
C GLY A 252 -22.58 -12.70 7.64
N LYS A 253 -22.05 -11.88 8.56
CA LYS A 253 -21.97 -12.20 10.00
C LYS A 253 -23.18 -11.69 10.80
N GLY A 254 -24.03 -10.84 10.20
CA GLY A 254 -25.20 -10.21 10.85
C GLY A 254 -26.56 -10.86 10.53
N VAL A 255 -26.63 -11.71 9.51
CA VAL A 255 -27.78 -12.59 9.22
C VAL A 255 -27.21 -14.01 9.35
N SER A 256 -27.90 -14.92 10.04
CA SER A 256 -27.41 -16.30 10.21
C SER A 256 -27.06 -16.88 8.83
N SER A 257 -25.77 -16.94 8.49
CA SER A 257 -25.35 -17.55 7.24
C SER A 257 -25.82 -18.99 7.28
N SER A 258 -26.64 -19.40 6.32
CA SER A 258 -27.11 -20.79 6.27
C SER A 258 -25.91 -21.72 6.15
N LEU A 259 -26.08 -22.99 6.54
CA LEU A 259 -25.02 -24.00 6.39
C LEU A 259 -24.49 -24.04 4.94
N ASP A 260 -25.37 -23.84 3.96
CA ASP A 260 -25.04 -23.80 2.53
C ASP A 260 -24.13 -22.62 2.17
N GLU A 261 -24.30 -21.48 2.82
CA GLU A 261 -23.49 -20.28 2.60
C GLU A 261 -22.10 -20.39 3.23
N GLN A 262 -22.01 -21.08 4.38
CA GLN A 262 -20.71 -21.46 4.96
C GLN A 262 -19.98 -22.47 4.08
N LEU A 263 -20.70 -23.48 3.59
CA LEU A 263 -20.16 -24.47 2.68
C LEU A 263 -19.69 -23.83 1.37
N ALA A 264 -20.47 -22.92 0.79
CA ALA A 264 -20.10 -22.19 -0.43
C ALA A 264 -18.83 -21.37 -0.25
N ARG A 265 -18.65 -20.70 0.90
CA ARG A 265 -17.42 -19.95 1.21
C ARG A 265 -16.20 -20.85 1.36
N GLU A 266 -16.33 -21.96 2.08
CA GLU A 266 -15.22 -22.92 2.22
C GLU A 266 -14.89 -23.60 0.89
N VAL A 267 -15.88 -23.93 0.06
CA VAL A 267 -15.68 -24.44 -1.30
C VAL A 267 -14.97 -23.41 -2.18
N ALA A 268 -15.39 -22.14 -2.15
CA ALA A 268 -14.75 -21.07 -2.92
C ALA A 268 -13.30 -20.85 -2.48
N LYS A 269 -13.05 -20.86 -1.16
CA LYS A 269 -11.71 -20.75 -0.58
C LYS A 269 -10.81 -21.92 -0.96
N ALA A 270 -11.32 -23.15 -0.87
CA ALA A 270 -10.59 -24.36 -1.29
C ALA A 270 -10.29 -24.34 -2.79
N ALA A 271 -11.27 -23.95 -3.63
CA ALA A 271 -11.09 -23.83 -5.07
C ALA A 271 -10.07 -22.73 -5.42
N SER A 272 -10.06 -21.60 -4.71
CA SER A 272 -9.08 -20.53 -4.88
C SER A 272 -7.67 -20.99 -4.51
N ALA A 273 -7.52 -21.71 -3.38
CA ALA A 273 -6.25 -22.29 -2.96
C ALA A 273 -5.71 -23.29 -4.01
N GLU A 274 -6.56 -24.13 -4.58
CA GLU A 274 -6.16 -25.09 -5.61
C GLU A 274 -5.80 -24.41 -6.93
N LYS A 275 -6.57 -23.40 -7.36
CA LYS A 275 -6.20 -22.55 -8.51
C LYS A 275 -4.82 -21.93 -8.32
N GLN A 276 -4.53 -21.43 -7.11
CA GLN A 276 -3.23 -20.84 -6.79
C GLN A 276 -2.10 -21.87 -6.74
N ARG A 277 -2.38 -23.11 -6.30
CA ARG A 277 -1.43 -24.22 -6.34
C ARG A 277 -1.04 -24.56 -7.77
N ILE A 278 -2.04 -24.77 -8.64
CA ILE A 278 -1.84 -25.07 -10.07
C ILE A 278 -1.09 -23.93 -10.76
N ALA A 279 -1.49 -22.68 -10.49
CA ALA A 279 -0.82 -21.49 -10.97
C ALA A 279 0.68 -21.48 -10.64
N LYS A 280 1.05 -21.73 -9.38
CA LYS A 280 2.46 -21.78 -8.94
C LYS A 280 3.22 -22.92 -9.59
N GLU A 281 2.59 -24.08 -9.77
CA GLU A 281 3.18 -25.24 -10.43
C GLU A 281 3.49 -24.94 -11.91
N VAL A 282 2.52 -24.38 -12.64
CA VAL A 282 2.69 -23.97 -14.05
C VAL A 282 3.74 -22.87 -14.17
N ALA A 283 3.72 -21.88 -13.28
CA ALA A 283 4.72 -20.81 -13.22
C ALA A 283 6.14 -21.36 -13.03
N SER A 284 6.31 -22.33 -12.12
CA SER A 284 7.57 -23.02 -11.88
C SER A 284 8.05 -23.79 -13.11
N MET A 285 7.16 -24.49 -13.82
CA MET A 285 7.50 -25.18 -15.07
C MET A 285 7.95 -24.21 -16.16
N LEU A 286 7.29 -23.05 -16.27
CA LEU A 286 7.57 -22.04 -17.28
C LEU A 286 8.72 -21.09 -16.90
N LYS A 287 9.35 -21.27 -15.72
CA LYS A 287 10.34 -20.34 -15.15
C LYS A 287 9.83 -18.90 -15.07
N LEU A 288 8.52 -18.74 -14.85
CA LEU A 288 7.87 -17.45 -14.66
C LEU A 288 7.54 -17.28 -13.17
N SER A 289 7.63 -16.06 -12.68
CA SER A 289 7.00 -15.68 -11.41
C SER A 289 5.57 -15.26 -11.70
N VAL A 290 4.59 -15.95 -11.11
CA VAL A 290 3.18 -15.61 -11.25
C VAL A 290 2.63 -15.22 -9.89
N ASP A 291 2.32 -13.94 -9.73
CA ASP A 291 1.37 -13.48 -8.71
C ASP A 291 -0.03 -13.57 -9.32
N ILE A 292 -0.68 -14.73 -9.17
CA ILE A 292 -2.13 -14.82 -9.39
C ILE A 292 -2.78 -14.26 -8.14
N ASP A 293 -3.18 -13.00 -8.26
CA ASP A 293 -3.76 -12.22 -7.20
C ASP A 293 -5.25 -12.56 -7.07
N THR A 294 -5.60 -13.85 -6.87
CA THR A 294 -6.96 -14.21 -6.40
C THR A 294 -7.19 -13.69 -4.97
N SER A 295 -6.12 -13.41 -4.22
CA SER A 295 -6.14 -12.58 -3.01
C SER A 295 -6.55 -11.13 -3.27
N SER A 296 -6.37 -10.58 -4.47
CA SER A 296 -6.67 -9.16 -4.74
C SER A 296 -8.15 -8.83 -4.58
N SER A 297 -9.06 -9.71 -5.02
CA SER A 297 -10.49 -9.38 -4.97
C SER A 297 -11.02 -9.42 -3.55
N GLU A 298 -10.64 -10.44 -2.76
CA GLU A 298 -11.01 -10.54 -1.35
C GLU A 298 -10.33 -9.45 -0.52
N SER A 299 -9.05 -9.16 -0.78
CA SER A 299 -8.34 -8.09 -0.09
C SER A 299 -8.87 -6.71 -0.47
N LEU A 300 -9.20 -6.44 -1.74
CA LEU A 300 -9.80 -5.19 -2.17
C LEU A 300 -11.22 -5.02 -1.59
N GLN A 301 -12.00 -6.11 -1.51
CA GLN A 301 -13.29 -6.10 -0.82
C GLN A 301 -13.13 -5.76 0.67
N HIS A 302 -12.10 -6.31 1.32
CA HIS A 302 -11.75 -5.99 2.71
C HIS A 302 -11.31 -4.53 2.89
N VAL A 303 -10.52 -3.99 1.96
CA VAL A 303 -10.15 -2.57 1.93
C VAL A 303 -11.41 -1.71 1.81
N VAL A 304 -12.27 -2.00 0.82
CA VAL A 304 -13.52 -1.26 0.61
C VAL A 304 -14.43 -1.31 1.84
N ALA A 305 -14.56 -2.49 2.47
CA ALA A 305 -15.32 -2.62 3.71
C ALA A 305 -14.73 -1.80 4.85
N THR A 306 -13.40 -1.76 4.96
CA THR A 306 -12.70 -0.96 5.96
C THR A 306 -12.90 0.54 5.73
N LEU A 307 -12.79 1.02 4.49
CA LEU A 307 -13.01 2.43 4.17
C LEU A 307 -14.45 2.86 4.46
N ARG A 308 -15.42 1.99 4.16
CA ARG A 308 -16.83 2.24 4.46
C ARG A 308 -17.11 2.25 5.97
N ALA A 309 -16.53 1.31 6.72
CA ALA A 309 -16.57 1.34 8.18
C ALA A 309 -15.93 2.63 8.71
N GLY A 310 -14.80 3.07 8.14
CA GLY A 310 -14.16 4.34 8.46
C GLY A 310 -15.10 5.54 8.40
N ALA A 311 -15.84 5.67 7.31
CA ALA A 311 -16.83 6.73 7.15
C ALA A 311 -18.02 6.60 8.12
N GLU A 312 -18.52 5.38 8.33
CA GLU A 312 -19.60 5.09 9.29
C GLU A 312 -19.23 5.51 10.71
N TYR A 313 -18.05 5.10 11.20
CA TYR A 313 -17.55 5.46 12.52
C TYR A 313 -17.15 6.93 12.60
N ALA A 314 -16.77 7.58 11.50
CA ALA A 314 -16.57 9.04 11.45
C ALA A 314 -17.89 9.82 11.51
N GLU A 315 -19.02 9.16 11.27
CA GLU A 315 -20.36 9.77 11.13
C GLU A 315 -20.35 10.86 10.03
N VAL A 316 -19.65 10.57 8.93
CA VAL A 316 -19.49 11.47 7.79
C VAL A 316 -19.77 10.69 6.50
N PRO A 317 -20.53 11.25 5.53
CA PRO A 317 -20.75 10.59 4.25
C PRO A 317 -19.45 10.25 3.51
N LEU A 318 -19.45 9.14 2.77
CA LEU A 318 -18.25 8.62 2.07
C LEU A 318 -17.54 9.68 1.20
N TYR A 319 -18.31 10.49 0.47
CA TYR A 319 -17.77 11.53 -0.43
C TYR A 319 -17.18 12.74 0.31
N ASN A 320 -17.41 12.86 1.62
CA ASN A 320 -16.80 13.86 2.51
C ASN A 320 -15.66 13.27 3.35
N CYS A 321 -15.30 12.01 3.14
CA CYS A 321 -14.16 11.38 3.78
C CYS A 321 -12.94 11.46 2.84
N VAL A 322 -11.78 11.82 3.37
CA VAL A 322 -10.52 11.79 2.63
C VAL A 322 -9.64 10.68 3.19
N LEU A 323 -9.28 9.71 2.37
CA LEU A 323 -8.29 8.70 2.69
C LEU A 323 -6.89 9.28 2.51
N ILE A 324 -6.07 9.12 3.54
CA ILE A 324 -4.62 9.28 3.45
C ILE A 324 -4.00 7.88 3.38
N ALA A 325 -3.53 7.50 2.20
CA ALA A 325 -2.99 6.18 1.91
C ALA A 325 -1.46 6.18 1.77
N GLY A 326 -0.81 5.06 2.11
CA GLY A 326 0.63 4.86 1.99
C GLY A 326 1.05 4.14 0.70
N GLY A 327 0.08 3.56 -0.03
CA GLY A 327 0.33 2.80 -1.25
C GLY A 327 -0.92 2.49 -2.08
N GLN A 328 -0.74 1.63 -3.09
CA GLN A 328 -1.71 1.41 -4.17
C GLN A 328 -3.00 0.73 -3.69
N PHE A 329 -2.93 -0.15 -2.67
CA PHE A 329 -4.11 -0.89 -2.20
C PHE A 329 -5.19 0.04 -1.64
N GLY A 330 -4.80 0.99 -0.78
CA GLY A 330 -5.72 2.02 -0.27
C GLY A 330 -6.27 2.89 -1.38
N ALA A 331 -5.41 3.37 -2.28
CA ALA A 331 -5.81 4.22 -3.39
C ALA A 331 -6.81 3.53 -4.34
N ALA A 332 -6.57 2.26 -4.69
CA ALA A 332 -7.48 1.47 -5.51
C ALA A 332 -8.83 1.21 -4.80
N GLY A 333 -8.80 0.95 -3.50
CA GLY A 333 -10.01 0.79 -2.69
C GLY A 333 -10.84 2.08 -2.63
N ALA A 334 -10.19 3.23 -2.47
CA ALA A 334 -10.83 4.54 -2.43
C ALA A 334 -11.45 4.91 -3.80
N GLU A 335 -10.72 4.68 -4.89
CA GLU A 335 -11.22 4.87 -6.26
C GLU A 335 -12.49 4.05 -6.51
N ARG A 336 -12.52 2.79 -6.05
CA ARG A 336 -13.66 1.88 -6.22
C ARG A 336 -14.97 2.39 -5.60
N ILE A 337 -14.87 3.24 -4.57
CA ILE A 337 -16.03 3.83 -3.87
C ILE A 337 -16.13 5.35 -4.06
N SER A 338 -15.33 5.91 -4.98
CA SER A 338 -15.25 7.35 -5.23
C SER A 338 -14.97 8.17 -3.97
N MET A 339 -14.14 7.63 -3.06
CA MET A 339 -13.64 8.35 -1.90
C MET A 339 -12.38 9.11 -2.30
N PRO A 340 -12.29 10.42 -2.03
CA PRO A 340 -11.06 11.18 -2.20
C PRO A 340 -9.86 10.51 -1.54
N CYS A 341 -8.75 10.38 -2.27
CA CYS A 341 -7.53 9.75 -1.80
C CYS A 341 -6.32 10.66 -2.02
N ILE A 342 -5.55 10.87 -0.96
CA ILE A 342 -4.22 11.49 -1.02
C ILE A 342 -3.21 10.42 -0.63
N VAL A 343 -2.21 10.19 -1.49
CA VAL A 343 -1.13 9.27 -1.17
C VAL A 343 0.02 10.02 -0.52
N LEU A 344 0.45 9.57 0.66
CA LEU A 344 1.72 9.96 1.25
C LEU A 344 2.80 8.97 0.82
N ARG A 345 3.83 9.47 0.13
CA ARG A 345 4.98 8.64 -0.24
C ARG A 345 5.75 8.23 1.01
N SER A 346 6.00 6.94 1.11
CA SER A 346 6.94 6.34 2.05
C SER A 346 8.27 6.04 1.37
N SER A 347 9.27 5.60 2.13
CA SER A 347 10.54 5.16 1.53
C SER A 347 10.35 3.98 0.57
N PHE A 348 9.30 3.18 0.74
CA PHE A 348 8.94 2.08 -0.16
C PHE A 348 8.23 2.55 -1.42
N THR A 349 7.39 3.58 -1.29
CA THR A 349 6.56 4.12 -2.38
C THR A 349 7.14 5.37 -3.06
N ALA A 350 8.38 5.73 -2.75
CA ALA A 350 9.03 6.96 -3.22
C ALA A 350 9.10 7.10 -4.75
N ARG A 351 9.14 5.96 -5.48
CA ARG A 351 9.20 5.92 -6.97
C ARG A 351 7.94 5.37 -7.60
N ALA A 352 6.91 5.07 -6.81
CA ALA A 352 5.66 4.55 -7.31
C ALA A 352 4.80 5.69 -7.87
N GLU A 353 3.99 5.36 -8.87
CA GLU A 353 3.00 6.25 -9.45
C GLU A 353 1.61 5.86 -8.92
N PHE A 354 0.78 6.87 -8.65
CA PHE A 354 -0.54 6.69 -8.04
C PHE A 354 -1.61 7.38 -8.91
N PRO A 355 -1.96 6.82 -10.08
CA PRO A 355 -2.91 7.44 -11.00
C PRO A 355 -4.32 7.58 -10.41
N SER A 356 -4.68 6.70 -9.48
CA SER A 356 -5.97 6.69 -8.78
C SER A 356 -6.06 7.73 -7.64
N ALA A 357 -4.97 8.41 -7.29
CA ALA A 357 -4.94 9.36 -6.18
C ALA A 357 -5.22 10.79 -6.66
N ASN A 358 -6.01 11.55 -5.89
CA ASN A 358 -6.29 12.97 -6.17
C ASN A 358 -5.06 13.86 -5.95
N ALA A 359 -4.15 13.46 -5.06
CA ALA A 359 -2.85 14.10 -4.88
C ALA A 359 -1.82 13.14 -4.28
N VAL A 360 -0.55 13.47 -4.46
CA VAL A 360 0.59 12.76 -3.87
C VAL A 360 1.43 13.77 -3.10
N MET A 361 1.77 13.43 -1.86
CA MET A 361 2.52 14.27 -0.91
C MET A 361 3.68 13.47 -0.32
N ASP A 362 4.70 14.13 0.24
CA ASP A 362 5.88 13.45 0.80
C ASP A 362 5.83 13.30 2.33
N GLY A 363 4.99 14.06 3.02
CA GLY A 363 4.88 14.03 4.48
C GLY A 363 3.75 14.88 5.05
N PHE A 364 3.78 15.06 6.37
CA PHE A 364 2.89 15.96 7.10
C PHE A 364 3.59 17.29 7.37
N GLY A 365 2.81 18.36 7.44
CA GLY A 365 3.27 19.69 7.84
C GLY A 365 3.84 20.55 6.70
N GLY A 366 4.09 21.81 7.02
CA GLY A 366 4.77 22.77 6.15
C GLY A 366 4.20 22.86 4.73
N ALA A 367 5.05 22.55 3.74
CA ALA A 367 4.70 22.60 2.33
C ALA A 367 4.00 21.32 1.81
N ASP A 368 3.77 20.32 2.66
CA ASP A 368 3.12 19.05 2.32
C ASP A 368 1.66 19.00 2.82
N LEU A 369 1.24 17.90 3.47
CA LEU A 369 -0.13 17.67 3.90
C LEU A 369 -0.42 18.36 5.25
N THR A 370 -1.42 19.25 5.24
CA THR A 370 -1.94 19.93 6.44
C THR A 370 -3.46 19.94 6.42
N ILE A 371 -4.09 20.03 7.59
CA ILE A 371 -5.55 20.11 7.72
C ILE A 371 -6.09 21.36 7.01
N SER A 372 -5.43 22.50 7.14
CA SER A 372 -5.85 23.73 6.45
C SER A 372 -5.84 23.59 4.92
N ARG A 373 -4.94 22.77 4.34
CA ARG A 373 -4.94 22.48 2.90
C ARG A 373 -6.05 21.53 2.50
N LEU A 374 -6.35 20.54 3.34
CA LEU A 374 -7.47 19.64 3.13
C LEU A 374 -8.79 20.41 3.07
N LEU A 375 -9.01 21.32 4.01
CA LEU A 375 -10.25 22.11 4.12
C LEU A 375 -10.41 23.15 2.99
N LYS A 376 -9.32 23.66 2.42
CA LYS A 376 -9.35 24.68 1.34
C LYS A 376 -9.62 24.11 -0.04
N ARG A 377 -9.47 22.80 -0.25
CA ARG A 377 -9.65 22.15 -1.55
C ARG A 377 -10.94 21.34 -1.57
N ARG A 378 -11.64 21.38 -2.70
CA ARG A 378 -12.65 20.37 -3.04
C ARG A 378 -11.91 19.19 -3.67
N TRP A 379 -12.19 17.99 -3.18
CA TRP A 379 -11.52 16.76 -3.60
C TRP A 379 -12.41 15.83 -4.44
N SER A 380 -13.48 16.39 -5.03
CA SER A 380 -14.50 15.72 -5.86
C SER A 380 -14.08 15.50 -7.30
#